data_AF-A0AA91D9D5-F1
#
_entry.id   AF-A0AA91D9D5-F1
#
_cell.length_a   1.000
_cell.length_b   1.000
_cell.length_c   1.000
_cell.angle_alpha   90.00
_cell.angle_beta   90.00
_cell.angle_gamma   90.00
#
_symmetry.space_group_name_H-M   'P 1'
#
loop_
_entity.id
_entity.type
_entity.pdbx_description
1 polymer ?
#
loop_
_entity_poly.entity_id
_entity_poly.type
_entity_poly.pdbx_seq_one_letter_code
_entity_poly.pdbx_strand_id
1 'polypeptide(L)'
;MIFAEMKYSEDYWDFHDELVAYLKENFHEIQQGHQCDSWIWITDGNEKVAVDTFTSMKHQIKSAHDGALVQNVMATLLAKYPLIVYATPGLEAHEEQ
;
A
#
# COMPACT_ATOMS: atom_id res chain seq x y z
N MET A 1 9.09 5.13 4.10
CA MET A 1 8.13 5.36 5.20
C MET A 1 6.84 4.57 5.04
N ILE A 2 6.27 4.08 6.15
CA ILE A 2 5.03 3.28 6.24
C ILE A 2 3.93 4.12 6.89
N PHE A 3 2.84 4.35 6.16
CA PHE A 3 1.73 5.21 6.60
C PHE A 3 0.59 4.44 7.25
N ALA A 4 0.34 3.21 6.78
CA ALA A 4 -0.71 2.37 7.32
C ALA A 4 -0.54 0.90 6.98
N GLU A 5 -1.33 0.06 7.64
CA GLU A 5 -1.44 -1.37 7.39
C GLU A 5 -2.92 -1.75 7.26
N MET A 6 -3.22 -2.60 6.26
CA MET A 6 -4.56 -3.10 6.03
C MET A 6 -4.93 -4.20 7.04
N LYS A 7 -6.19 -4.23 7.46
CA LYS A 7 -6.77 -5.30 8.28
C LYS A 7 -7.70 -6.18 7.46
N TYR A 8 -7.39 -7.46 7.39
CA TYR A 8 -8.26 -8.48 6.81
C TYR A 8 -7.89 -9.85 7.38
N SER A 9 -8.83 -10.79 7.43
CA SER A 9 -8.63 -12.13 7.99
C SER A 9 -7.97 -13.11 7.01
N GLU A 10 -8.11 -12.86 5.72
CA GLU A 10 -7.67 -13.74 4.63
C GLU A 10 -6.14 -13.74 4.46
N ASP A 11 -5.63 -14.70 3.69
CA ASP A 11 -4.25 -14.69 3.24
C ASP A 11 -4.03 -13.53 2.26
N TYR A 12 -2.85 -12.92 2.30
CA TYR A 12 -2.57 -11.78 1.42
C TYR A 12 -2.54 -12.20 -0.06
N TRP A 13 -2.25 -13.47 -0.34
CA TRP A 13 -2.18 -14.03 -1.68
C TRP A 13 -3.56 -14.03 -2.33
N ASP A 14 -4.57 -14.51 -1.61
CA ASP A 14 -5.94 -14.54 -2.10
C ASP A 14 -6.56 -13.13 -2.16
N PHE A 15 -6.18 -12.25 -1.24
CA PHE A 15 -6.69 -10.87 -1.18
C PHE A 15 -6.12 -9.96 -2.27
N HIS A 16 -4.96 -10.28 -2.84
CA HIS A 16 -4.23 -9.42 -3.78
C HIS A 16 -5.07 -9.01 -4.99
N ASP A 17 -5.71 -9.97 -5.66
CA ASP A 17 -6.44 -9.71 -6.90
C ASP A 17 -7.65 -8.77 -6.67
N GLU A 18 -8.34 -8.91 -5.53
CA GLU A 18 -9.43 -8.01 -5.15
C GLU A 18 -8.90 -6.59 -4.90
N LEU A 19 -7.80 -6.47 -4.17
CA LEU A 19 -7.17 -5.19 -3.86
C LEU A 19 -6.71 -4.48 -5.15
N VAL A 20 -6.07 -5.21 -6.06
CA VAL A 20 -5.65 -4.69 -7.36
C VAL A 20 -6.86 -4.24 -8.19
N ALA A 21 -7.93 -5.04 -8.23
CA ALA A 21 -9.14 -4.68 -8.98
C ALA A 21 -9.71 -3.35 -8.47
N TYR A 22 -9.84 -3.18 -7.15
CA TYR A 22 -10.33 -1.95 -6.56
C TYR A 22 -9.42 -0.74 -6.81
N LEU A 23 -8.10 -0.93 -6.70
CA LEU A 23 -7.15 0.15 -6.98
C LEU A 23 -7.20 0.57 -8.46
N LYS A 24 -7.37 -0.36 -9.40
CA LYS A 24 -7.50 -0.06 -10.84
C LYS A 24 -8.77 0.72 -11.21
N GLU A 25 -9.80 0.69 -10.37
CA GLU A 25 -10.98 1.55 -10.55
C GLU A 25 -10.69 3.02 -10.23
N ASN A 26 -9.64 3.31 -9.44
CA ASN A 26 -9.35 4.64 -8.90
C ASN A 26 -8.02 5.23 -9.40
N PHE A 27 -7.09 4.41 -9.87
CA PHE A 27 -5.76 4.84 -10.32
C PHE A 27 -5.39 4.24 -11.67
N HIS A 28 -4.68 5.02 -12.50
CA HIS A 28 -4.38 4.65 -13.88
C HIS A 28 -3.06 3.88 -14.04
N GLU A 29 -2.00 4.30 -13.36
CA GLU A 29 -0.68 3.67 -13.48
C GLU A 29 -0.43 2.73 -12.29
N ILE A 30 -0.78 1.46 -12.48
CA ILE A 30 -0.58 0.40 -11.49
C ILE A 30 0.30 -0.70 -12.07
N GLN A 31 1.33 -1.08 -11.32
CA GLN A 31 2.12 -2.30 -11.52
C GLN A 31 1.88 -3.21 -10.32
N GLN A 32 1.82 -4.52 -10.55
CA GLN A 32 1.57 -5.48 -9.47
C GLN A 32 2.21 -6.83 -9.77
N GLY A 33 2.37 -7.64 -8.72
CA GLY A 33 2.67 -9.05 -8.87
C GLY A 33 2.81 -9.79 -7.54
N HIS A 34 3.10 -11.08 -7.67
CA HIS A 34 3.54 -11.94 -6.59
C HIS A 34 4.95 -12.46 -6.85
N GLN A 35 5.86 -12.24 -5.91
CA GLN A 35 7.19 -12.87 -5.89
C GLN A 35 7.56 -13.18 -4.45
N CYS A 36 7.09 -14.32 -3.94
CA CYS A 36 7.10 -14.72 -2.53
C CYS A 36 6.29 -13.81 -1.59
N ASP A 37 6.04 -12.57 -2.00
CA ASP A 37 5.23 -11.55 -1.35
C ASP A 37 4.31 -10.88 -2.38
N SER A 38 3.27 -10.22 -1.88
CA SER A 38 2.43 -9.34 -2.69
C SER A 38 3.03 -7.95 -2.77
N TRP A 39 3.07 -7.39 -3.98
CA TRP A 39 3.45 -6.00 -4.21
C TRP A 39 2.56 -5.34 -5.25
N ILE A 40 2.19 -4.10 -4.97
CA ILE A 40 1.42 -3.23 -5.85
C ILE A 40 2.08 -1.85 -5.81
N TRP A 41 2.45 -1.32 -6.96
CA TRP A 41 3.02 0.01 -7.10
C TRP A 41 2.05 0.89 -7.88
N ILE A 42 1.71 2.03 -7.28
CA ILE A 42 0.88 3.07 -7.86
C ILE A 42 1.78 4.26 -8.11
N THR A 43 1.79 4.77 -9.34
CA THR A 43 2.58 5.93 -9.72
C THR A 43 1.68 7.05 -10.24
N ASP A 44 2.08 8.29 -9.98
CA ASP A 44 1.47 9.48 -10.58
C ASP A 44 2.54 10.56 -10.71
N GLY A 45 2.97 10.84 -11.94
CA GLY A 45 4.09 11.73 -12.21
C GLY A 45 5.39 11.26 -11.55
N ASN A 46 5.87 12.04 -10.57
CA ASN A 46 7.11 11.73 -9.82
C ASN A 46 6.84 11.02 -8.48
N GLU A 47 5.58 10.80 -8.11
CA GLU A 47 5.23 10.13 -6.87
C GLU A 47 5.04 8.62 -7.09
N LYS A 48 5.42 7.85 -6.07
CA LYS A 48 5.20 6.41 -6.02
C LYS A 48 4.69 6.01 -4.64
N VAL A 49 3.67 5.17 -4.64
CA VAL A 49 3.13 4.51 -3.46
C VAL A 49 3.26 3.02 -3.65
N ALA A 50 3.84 2.34 -2.66
CA ALA A 50 3.89 0.89 -2.61
C ALA A 50 2.82 0.39 -1.63
N VAL A 51 2.11 -0.65 -2.05
CA VAL A 51 1.18 -1.42 -1.23
C VAL A 51 1.68 -2.86 -1.26
N ASP A 52 2.42 -3.26 -0.23
CA ASP A 52 3.17 -4.53 -0.22
C ASP A 52 3.16 -5.25 1.13
N THR A 53 3.57 -6.51 1.12
CA THR A 53 3.69 -7.37 2.31
C THR A 53 5.16 -7.60 2.73
N PHE A 54 6.11 -6.79 2.27
CA PHE A 54 7.54 -7.12 2.44
C PHE A 54 8.00 -7.11 3.90
N THR A 55 7.35 -6.31 4.74
CA THR A 55 7.69 -6.13 6.15
C THR A 55 6.59 -6.61 7.10
N SER A 56 5.52 -7.21 6.56
CA SER A 56 4.37 -7.70 7.32
C SER A 56 3.56 -8.71 6.51
N MET A 57 2.89 -9.65 7.17
CA MET A 57 1.97 -10.59 6.51
C MET A 57 0.67 -9.93 6.00
N LYS A 58 0.59 -8.59 6.05
CA LYS A 58 -0.54 -7.78 5.58
C LYS A 58 -0.03 -6.62 4.73
N HIS A 59 -0.86 -6.19 3.78
CA HIS A 59 -0.52 -5.07 2.90
C HIS A 59 -0.31 -3.79 3.70
N GLN A 60 0.88 -3.21 3.55
CA GLN A 60 1.27 -1.94 4.12
C GLN A 60 1.33 -0.87 3.04
N ILE A 61 0.89 0.33 3.35
CA ILE A 61 0.91 1.49 2.46
C ILE A 61 2.16 2.30 2.77
N LYS A 62 3.03 2.44 1.77
CA LYS A 62 4.36 3.03 1.90
C LYS A 62 4.62 4.06 0.83
N SER A 63 5.36 5.10 1.20
CA SER A 63 5.90 6.08 0.25
C SER A 63 7.19 6.68 0.79
N ALA A 64 8.02 7.22 -0.11
CA ALA A 64 9.24 7.91 0.25
C ALA A 64 8.98 9.30 0.86
N HIS A 65 7.78 9.87 0.65
CA HIS A 65 7.41 11.20 1.11
C HIS A 65 5.94 11.21 1.54
N ASP A 66 5.57 12.15 2.40
CA ASP A 66 4.16 12.48 2.64
C ASP A 66 3.66 13.39 1.50
N GLY A 67 3.28 12.75 0.39
CA GLY A 67 2.86 13.40 -0.85
C GLY A 67 1.37 13.28 -1.14
N ALA A 68 0.90 13.92 -2.22
CA ALA A 68 -0.51 13.92 -2.56
C ALA A 68 -1.01 12.52 -2.94
N LEU A 69 -0.15 11.72 -3.59
CA LEU A 69 -0.52 10.38 -4.03
C LEU A 69 -0.75 9.44 -2.85
N VAL A 70 0.11 9.44 -1.83
CA VAL A 70 -0.06 8.56 -0.66
C VAL A 70 -1.31 8.90 0.13
N GLN A 71 -1.64 10.19 0.27
CA GLN A 71 -2.87 10.64 0.90
C GLN A 71 -4.11 10.20 0.11
N ASN A 72 -4.06 10.25 -1.23
CA ASN A 72 -5.16 9.81 -2.09
C ASN A 72 -5.35 8.28 -2.03
N VAL A 73 -4.26 7.51 -2.04
CA VAL A 73 -4.29 6.04 -1.87
C VAL A 73 -4.86 5.68 -0.50
N MET A 74 -4.42 6.36 0.56
CA MET A 74 -4.94 6.20 1.91
C MET A 74 -6.44 6.46 1.99
N ALA A 75 -6.91 7.59 1.43
CA ALA A 75 -8.32 7.94 1.42
C ALA A 75 -9.17 6.93 0.64
N THR A 76 -8.68 6.49 -0.53
CA THR A 76 -9.34 5.49 -1.37
C THR A 76 -9.47 4.14 -0.65
N LEU A 77 -8.41 3.69 0.02
CA LEU A 77 -8.43 2.43 0.76
C LEU A 77 -9.30 2.51 2.02
N LEU A 78 -9.27 3.62 2.77
CA LEU A 78 -10.13 3.84 3.93
C LEU A 78 -11.63 3.83 3.59
N ALA A 79 -12.00 4.16 2.36
CA ALA A 79 -13.40 4.15 1.93
C ALA A 79 -14.01 2.74 1.86
N LYS A 80 -13.18 1.70 1.68
CA LYS A 80 -13.64 0.32 1.49
C LYS A 80 -13.10 -0.66 2.54
N TYR A 81 -11.88 -0.45 3.02
CA TYR A 81 -11.16 -1.40 3.87
C TYR A 81 -10.79 -0.80 5.22
N PRO A 82 -10.78 -1.61 6.29
CA PRO A 82 -10.28 -1.15 7.58
C PRO A 82 -8.75 -1.07 7.53
N LEU A 83 -8.20 0.12 7.86
CA LEU A 83 -6.76 0.37 7.97
C LEU A 83 -6.38 0.69 9.42
N ILE A 84 -5.17 0.29 9.84
CA ILE A 84 -4.47 0.90 10.95
C ILE A 84 -3.62 2.03 10.38
N VAL A 85 -4.00 3.28 10.66
CA VAL A 85 -3.20 4.45 10.27
C VAL A 85 -2.20 4.76 11.36
N TYR A 86 -0.93 4.90 11.01
CA TYR A 86 0.12 5.26 11.95
C TYR A 86 0.15 6.77 12.17
N ALA A 87 0.18 7.21 13.43
CA ALA A 87 0.17 8.64 13.79
C ALA A 87 1.44 9.38 13.32
N THR A 88 2.55 8.65 13.26
CA THR A 88 3.80 9.07 12.61
C THR A 88 4.16 7.95 11.63
N PRO A 89 4.50 8.25 10.37
CA PRO A 89 4.91 7.22 9.43
C PRO A 89 6.10 6.42 10.00
N GLY A 90 5.99 5.10 10.03
CA GLY A 90 7.08 4.22 10.45
C GLY A 90 8.24 4.32 9.46
N LEU A 91 9.47 4.36 9.94
CA LEU A 91 10.63 4.19 9.07
C LEU A 91 10.73 2.72 8.67
N GLU A 92 11.04 2.44 7.41
CA GLU A 92 11.40 1.08 7.02
C GLU A 92 12.77 0.72 7.61
N ALA A 93 13.05 -0.56 7.85
CA ALA A 93 14.30 -1.00 8.50
C ALA A 93 15.59 -0.59 7.74
N HIS A 94 15.48 -0.19 6.48
CA HIS A 94 16.59 0.31 5.66
C HIS A 94 16.71 1.85 5.69
N GLU A 95 15.78 2.56 6.31
CA GLU A 95 15.78 4.02 6.52
C GLU A 95 16.35 4.41 7.92
N GLU A 96 16.75 3.44 8.76
CA GLU A 96 17.35 3.66 10.10
C GLU A 96 18.87 3.99 10.08
N GLN A 97 19.45 4.44 8.96
CA GLN A 97 20.90 4.74 8.84
C GLN A 97 21.23 6.22 8.65
#